data_AF-A0AAE6NYT0-F1
#
_entry.id   AF-A0AAE6NYT0-F1
#
_cell.length_a   1.000
_cell.length_b   1.000
_cell.length_c   1.000
_cell.angle_alpha   90.00
_cell.angle_beta   90.00
_cell.angle_gamma   90.00
#
_symmetry.space_group_name_H-M   'P 1'
#
loop_
_entity.id
_entity.type
_entity.pdbx_description
1 polymer ?
#
loop_
_entity_poly.entity_id
_entity_poly.type
_entity_poly.pdbx_seq_one_letter_code
_entity_poly.pdbx_strand_id
1 'polypeptide(L)'
;MVSSLQERRPAMSKIFDLGRTPEEWSAKLRPRGVELSPRTLRSKAREHGQYFSIGRAIFITPDQMDEILLREADRTSRFAELQHNSGPKGG
;
A
#
# COMPACT_ATOMS: atom_id res chain seq x y z
N MET A 1 -16.46 32.20 24.92
CA MET A 1 -17.02 31.46 23.78
C MET A 1 -16.26 30.16 23.64
N VAL A 2 -16.71 29.11 24.32
CA VAL A 2 -16.31 27.74 24.03
C VAL A 2 -17.14 27.28 22.84
N SER A 3 -16.51 26.67 21.84
CA SER A 3 -17.06 25.66 20.92
C SER A 3 -16.33 25.65 19.57
N SER A 4 -15.22 24.91 19.52
CA SER A 4 -14.90 24.04 18.38
C SER A 4 -13.69 23.18 18.74
N LEU A 5 -13.84 22.39 19.80
CA LEU A 5 -13.17 21.10 19.84
C LEU A 5 -13.90 20.24 18.81
N GLN A 6 -13.49 20.39 17.55
CA GLN A 6 -13.92 19.54 16.45
C GLN A 6 -13.79 18.09 16.92
N GLU A 7 -14.92 17.39 16.93
CA GLU A 7 -15.08 16.00 17.33
C GLU A 7 -14.11 15.10 16.56
N ARG A 8 -12.88 14.95 17.07
CA ARG A 8 -11.99 13.89 16.65
C ARG A 8 -12.42 12.60 17.36
N ARG A 9 -13.49 11.98 16.87
CA ARG A 9 -13.64 10.53 16.60
C ARG A 9 -15.11 10.14 16.32
N PRO A 10 -15.36 9.11 15.45
CA PRO A 10 -14.39 8.08 15.14
C PRO A 10 -14.15 7.87 13.64
N ALA A 11 -12.88 7.99 13.23
CA ALA A 11 -12.35 7.33 12.05
C ALA A 11 -12.39 5.77 12.15
N MET A 12 -13.09 5.20 13.14
CA MET A 12 -13.18 3.74 13.35
C MET A 12 -14.10 3.02 12.35
N SER A 13 -15.03 3.68 11.67
CA SER A 13 -15.91 2.99 10.70
C SER A 13 -15.21 2.72 9.36
N LYS A 14 -14.43 3.68 8.85
CA LYS A 14 -13.85 3.60 7.50
C LYS A 14 -12.90 2.41 7.29
N ILE A 15 -12.22 1.94 8.33
CA ILE A 15 -11.29 0.81 8.21
C ILE A 15 -12.05 -0.47 7.91
N PHE A 16 -13.17 -0.73 8.58
CA PHE A 16 -13.97 -1.92 8.31
C PHE A 16 -14.83 -1.77 7.05
N ASP A 17 -15.24 -0.54 6.71
CA ASP A 17 -16.03 -0.26 5.50
C ASP A 17 -15.20 -0.36 4.21
N LEU A 18 -13.93 0.07 4.25
CA LEU A 18 -13.06 0.17 3.07
C LEU A 18 -11.92 -0.85 3.07
N GLY A 19 -11.47 -1.27 4.25
CA GLY A 19 -10.35 -2.17 4.42
C GLY A 19 -10.69 -3.57 3.93
N ARG A 20 -9.76 -4.15 3.17
CA ARG A 20 -9.84 -5.53 2.71
C ARG A 20 -8.58 -6.28 3.11
N THR A 21 -8.74 -7.56 3.34
CA THR A 21 -7.62 -8.48 3.57
C THR A 21 -6.78 -8.65 2.29
N PRO A 22 -5.52 -9.10 2.39
CA PRO A 22 -4.70 -9.42 1.23
C PRO A 22 -5.35 -10.43 0.27
N GLU A 23 -6.10 -11.39 0.82
CA GLU A 23 -6.82 -12.40 0.08
C GLU A 23 -7.97 -11.78 -0.75
N GLU A 24 -8.76 -10.89 -0.15
CA GLU A 24 -9.82 -10.16 -0.84
C GLU A 24 -9.29 -9.19 -1.90
N TRP A 25 -8.16 -8.54 -1.65
CA TRP A 25 -7.51 -7.70 -2.66
C TRP A 25 -7.03 -8.52 -3.86
N SER A 26 -6.37 -9.65 -3.60
CA SER A 26 -5.97 -10.58 -4.66
C SER A 26 -7.18 -11.03 -5.47
N ALA A 27 -8.26 -11.44 -4.82
CA ALA A 27 -9.50 -11.84 -5.48
C ALA A 27 -10.16 -10.70 -6.29
N LYS A 28 -10.16 -9.47 -5.76
CA LYS A 28 -10.71 -8.28 -6.44
C LYS A 28 -9.94 -7.92 -7.71
N LEU A 29 -8.63 -8.13 -7.72
CA LEU A 29 -7.73 -7.72 -8.78
C LEU A 29 -7.57 -8.79 -9.88
N ARG A 30 -7.74 -10.08 -9.54
CA ARG A 30 -7.66 -11.19 -10.51
C ARG A 30 -8.52 -11.01 -11.76
N PRO A 31 -9.81 -10.63 -11.69
CA PRO A 31 -10.64 -10.41 -12.88
C PRO A 31 -10.14 -9.29 -13.81
N ARG A 32 -9.25 -8.43 -13.31
CA ARG A 32 -8.62 -7.34 -14.08
C ARG A 32 -7.28 -7.76 -14.70
N GLY A 33 -6.94 -9.04 -14.66
CA GLY A 33 -5.67 -9.58 -15.15
C GLY A 33 -4.46 -9.28 -14.25
N VAL A 34 -4.68 -8.81 -13.03
CA VAL A 34 -3.60 -8.48 -12.09
C VAL A 34 -3.27 -9.69 -11.23
N GLU A 35 -2.09 -10.27 -11.46
CA GLU A 35 -1.57 -11.41 -10.68
C GLU A 35 -0.83 -10.94 -9.42
N LEU A 36 -1.59 -10.47 -8.43
CA LEU A 36 -1.02 -10.05 -7.16
C LEU A 36 -1.34 -11.07 -6.06
N SER A 37 -0.30 -11.71 -5.52
CA SER A 37 -0.47 -12.73 -4.48
C SER A 37 -0.78 -12.10 -3.10
N PRO A 38 -1.60 -12.75 -2.24
CA PRO A 38 -1.81 -12.30 -0.87
C PRO A 38 -0.52 -12.22 -0.04
N ARG A 39 0.46 -13.11 -0.34
CA ARG A 39 1.78 -13.09 0.30
C ARG A 39 2.55 -11.82 -0.05
N THR A 40 2.55 -11.43 -1.33
CA THR A 40 3.20 -10.20 -1.80
C THR A 40 2.57 -8.98 -1.15
N LEU A 41 1.24 -8.89 -1.16
CA LEU A 41 0.49 -7.81 -0.50
C LEU A 41 0.86 -7.69 0.98
N ARG A 42 0.86 -8.80 1.71
CA ARG A 42 1.22 -8.81 3.13
C ARG A 42 2.67 -8.36 3.37
N SER A 43 3.59 -8.75 2.49
CA SER A 43 4.98 -8.32 2.57
C SER A 43 5.11 -6.83 2.32
N LYS A 44 4.51 -6.31 1.24
CA LYS A 44 4.61 -4.90 0.84
C LYS A 44 3.90 -3.95 1.79
N ALA A 45 2.72 -4.33 2.27
CA ALA A 45 2.01 -3.56 3.27
C ALA A 45 2.84 -3.43 4.56
N ARG A 46 3.51 -4.50 4.99
CA ARG A 46 4.42 -4.46 6.15
C ARG A 46 5.68 -3.64 5.91
N GLU A 47 6.30 -3.82 4.74
CA GLU A 47 7.51 -3.08 4.33
C GLU A 47 7.28 -1.56 4.34
N HIS A 48 6.13 -1.12 3.84
CA HIS A 48 5.79 0.30 3.71
C HIS A 48 5.00 0.88 4.89
N GLY A 49 4.63 0.05 5.87
CA GLY A 49 3.79 0.47 7.01
C GLY A 49 2.34 0.81 6.65
N GLN A 50 1.85 0.34 5.49
CA GLN A 50 0.55 0.68 4.92
C GLN A 50 -0.49 -0.42 5.19
N TYR A 51 -0.90 -0.57 6.45
CA TYR A 51 -1.95 -1.51 6.85
C TYR A 51 -2.51 -1.19 8.24
N PHE A 52 -3.69 -1.74 8.52
CA PHE A 52 -4.22 -1.93 9.87
C PHE A 52 -4.14 -3.40 10.25
N SER A 53 -3.99 -3.71 11.54
CA SER A 53 -3.92 -5.10 12.01
C SER A 53 -4.81 -5.35 13.22
N ILE A 54 -5.31 -6.58 13.30
CA ILE A 54 -5.96 -7.12 14.49
C ILE A 54 -5.54 -8.58 14.63
N GLY A 55 -4.77 -8.88 15.68
CA GLY A 55 -4.12 -10.18 15.85
C GLY A 55 -3.25 -10.54 14.64
N ARG A 56 -3.63 -11.59 13.92
CA ARG A 56 -2.93 -12.07 12.71
C ARG A 56 -3.51 -11.51 11.40
N ALA A 57 -4.71 -10.94 11.46
CA ALA A 57 -5.37 -10.35 10.30
C ALA A 57 -4.78 -8.96 10.03
N ILE A 58 -4.67 -8.62 8.74
CA ILE A 58 -4.36 -7.28 8.30
C ILE A 58 -5.43 -6.81 7.32
N PHE A 59 -5.72 -5.52 7.37
CA PHE A 59 -6.61 -4.81 6.46
C PHE A 59 -5.82 -3.73 5.76
N ILE A 60 -6.05 -3.63 4.46
CA ILE A 60 -5.44 -2.63 3.60
C ILE A 60 -6.61 -1.83 3.01
N THR A 61 -6.65 -0.53 3.27
CA THR A 61 -7.62 0.36 2.63
C THR A 61 -7.18 0.70 1.20
N PRO A 62 -8.06 1.21 0.32
CA PRO A 62 -7.68 1.68 -1.01
C PRO A 62 -6.54 2.69 -0.96
N ASP A 63 -6.63 3.70 -0.09
CA ASP A 63 -5.58 4.72 0.07
C ASP A 63 -4.21 4.11 0.43
N GLN A 64 -4.19 3.10 1.30
CA GLN A 64 -2.96 2.38 1.66
C GLN A 64 -2.40 1.57 0.49
N MET A 65 -3.28 1.01 -0.36
CA MET A 65 -2.87 0.31 -1.57
C MET A 65 -2.20 1.27 -2.56
N ASP A 66 -2.78 2.45 -2.75
CA ASP A 66 -2.23 3.48 -3.64
C ASP A 66 -0.84 3.92 -3.16
N GLU A 67 -0.67 4.14 -1.86
CA GLU A 67 0.64 4.44 -1.25
C GLU A 67 1.68 3.32 -1.45
N ILE A 68 1.27 2.05 -1.35
CA ILE A 68 2.15 0.91 -1.65
C ILE A 68 2.60 0.97 -3.11
N LEU A 69 1.67 1.19 -4.05
CA LEU A 69 1.97 1.23 -5.48
C LEU A 69 2.89 2.39 -5.85
N LEU A 70 2.64 3.59 -5.31
CA LEU A 70 3.48 4.77 -5.53
C LEU A 70 4.93 4.53 -5.06
N ARG A 71 5.12 3.96 -3.88
CA ARG A 71 6.46 3.65 -3.34
C ARG A 71 7.20 2.60 -4.15
N GLU A 72 6.48 1.60 -4.68
CA GLU A 72 7.07 0.57 -5.54
C GLU A 72 7.46 1.13 -6.92
N ALA A 73 6.65 2.04 -7.47
CA ALA A 73 6.97 2.76 -8.71
C ALA A 73 8.23 3.63 -8.54
N ASP A 74 8.28 4.46 -7.49
CA ASP A 74 9.44 5.30 -7.17
C ASP A 74 10.72 4.47 -7.02
N ARG A 75 10.62 3.33 -6.33
CA ARG A 75 11.76 2.44 -6.15
C ARG A 75 12.24 1.85 -7.48
N THR A 76 11.31 1.43 -8.34
CA THR A 76 11.63 0.86 -9.66
C THR A 76 12.31 1.90 -10.56
N SER A 77 11.81 3.14 -10.58
CA SER A 77 12.43 4.24 -11.33
C SER A 77 13.86 4.53 -10.87
N ARG A 78 14.09 4.59 -9.55
CA ARG A 78 15.45 4.80 -9.00
C ARG A 78 16.42 3.68 -9.38
N PHE A 79 15.96 2.43 -9.40
CA PHE A 79 16.80 1.31 -9.84
C PHE A 79 17.16 1.40 -11.32
N ALA A 80 16.24 1.83 -12.18
CA ALA A 80 16.51 2.03 -13.60
C ALA A 80 17.54 3.16 -13.84
N GLU A 81 17.45 4.27 -13.10
CA GLU A 81 18.40 5.38 -13.20
C GLU A 81 19.82 5.00 -12.77
N LEU A 82 19.96 4.23 -11.68
CA LEU A 82 21.27 3.75 -11.20
C LEU A 82 21.95 2.82 -12.21
N GLN A 83 21.18 1.99 -12.92
CA GLN A 83 21.72 1.12 -13.97
C GLN A 83 22.17 1.92 -15.20
N HIS A 84 21.44 2.98 -15.55
CA HIS A 84 21.77 3.83 -16.70
C HIS A 84 23.04 4.67 -16.48
N ASN A 85 23.25 5.20 -15.28
CA ASN A 85 24.43 6.04 -14.96
C ASN A 85 25.73 5.25 -14.70
N SER A 86 25.68 3.91 -14.75
CA SER A 86 26.86 3.04 -14.52
C SER A 86 27.52 2.54 -15.81
N GLY A 87 27.16 3.08 -16.98
CA GLY A 87 27.82 2.77 -18.26
C GLY A 87 29.28 3.22 -18.29
N PRO A 88 30.17 2.53 -19.04
CA PRO A 88 31.60 2.78 -18.97
C PRO A 88 31.92 4.19 -19.46
N LYS A 89 32.56 5.00 -18.60
CA LYS A 89 33.36 6.15 -19.03
C LYS A 89 34.61 5.61 -19.74
N GLY A 90 34.45 5.22 -21.00
CA GLY A 90 35.53 4.78 -21.87
C GLY A 90 35.46 5.55 -23.18
N GLY A 91 36.52 6.32 -23.46
CA GLY A 91 36.70 7.15 -24.64
C GLY A 91 37.73 8.22 -24.37
#